data_AF-A0A951PLD6-F1
#
_entry.id   AF-A0A951PLD6-F1
#
_cell.length_a   1.000
_cell.length_b   1.000
_cell.length_c   1.000
_cell.angle_alpha   90.00
_cell.angle_beta   90.00
_cell.angle_gamma   90.00
#
_symmetry.space_group_name_H-M   'P 1'
#
loop_
_entity.id
_entity.type
_entity.pdbx_description
1 polymer ?
#
loop_
_entity_poly.entity_id
_entity_poly.type
_entity_poly.pdbx_seq_one_letter_code
_entity_poly.pdbx_strand_id
1 'polypeptide(L)'
;MIWLKSNLNLFIRRFILPTCFAGMLLSIGCAPTRTPQAAQSQNLTRIMPIGDSITQADSNHNSYRRPLWIQLRQAGYNVDFVGSNREHFQGSAPLSDFDQDHEGHWGWRVDEILKQIDAWVRTSQPDIVLIHLGSNDIVQGQSLESTIEELRQLIQTLRKVNPRLKMLIAETIPCGEEAQVRQLNRLIVNLAQETNTQESPVIAVNQFSGFNPAMGKDTHDGCHPNESGEKKIANRWFAALKTVLPSP
;
A
#
# COMPACT_ATOMS: atom_id res chain seq x y z
N MET A 1 -15.33 66.62 -17.47
CA MET A 1 -14.47 67.28 -18.47
C MET A 1 -14.20 66.24 -19.56
N ILE A 2 -14.97 66.19 -20.65
CA ILE A 2 -15.00 67.14 -21.78
C ILE A 2 -13.68 67.11 -22.57
N TRP A 3 -13.78 66.44 -23.74
CA TRP A 3 -13.13 66.73 -25.03
C TRP A 3 -11.64 66.44 -25.23
N LEU A 4 -11.12 66.17 -26.43
CA LEU A 4 -11.56 65.64 -27.74
C LEU A 4 -10.35 65.91 -28.68
N LYS A 5 -10.34 65.25 -29.85
CA LYS A 5 -9.57 65.53 -31.09
C LYS A 5 -8.20 64.88 -31.21
N SER A 6 -7.92 63.97 -32.16
CA SER A 6 -8.20 63.84 -33.60
C SER A 6 -7.24 64.58 -34.54
N ASN A 7 -6.86 63.84 -35.59
CA ASN A 7 -6.43 64.22 -36.95
C ASN A 7 -4.92 64.10 -37.26
N LEU A 8 -4.50 63.18 -38.13
CA LEU A 8 -4.59 63.08 -39.61
C LEU A 8 -3.55 63.94 -40.34
N ASN A 9 -2.64 63.28 -41.09
CA ASN A 9 -2.15 63.59 -42.45
C ASN A 9 -0.71 63.08 -42.65
N LEU A 10 -0.51 62.04 -43.47
CA LEU A 10 -0.27 62.07 -44.92
C LEU A 10 1.16 62.51 -45.29
N PHE A 11 2.00 61.55 -45.69
CA PHE A 11 3.06 61.80 -46.68
C PHE A 11 3.10 60.65 -47.69
N ILE A 12 2.80 61.01 -48.93
CA ILE A 12 2.92 60.22 -50.16
C ILE A 12 4.40 60.10 -50.51
N ARG A 13 4.91 58.89 -50.81
CA ARG A 13 5.87 58.67 -51.91
C ARG A 13 5.72 57.26 -52.51
N ARG A 14 5.31 57.23 -53.78
CA ARG A 14 5.34 56.07 -54.70
C ARG A 14 6.78 55.57 -54.86
N PHE A 15 6.99 54.26 -54.81
CA PHE A 15 8.04 53.59 -55.60
C PHE A 15 7.56 52.21 -56.06
N ILE A 16 8.09 51.85 -57.23
CA ILE A 16 7.62 50.87 -58.21
C ILE A 16 8.06 49.45 -57.82
N LEU A 17 7.21 48.46 -58.13
CA LEU A 17 7.47 47.01 -58.05
C LEU A 17 8.76 46.61 -58.80
N PRO A 18 9.41 45.51 -58.38
CA PRO A 18 9.22 44.31 -59.17
C PRO A 18 8.90 43.07 -58.31
N THR A 19 7.95 42.31 -58.83
CA THR A 19 7.58 40.95 -58.48
C THR A 19 8.79 40.00 -58.45
N CYS A 20 9.05 39.40 -57.30
CA CYS A 20 9.78 38.13 -57.20
C CYS A 20 8.77 37.01 -56.88
N PHE A 21 8.57 36.12 -57.84
CA PHE A 21 7.90 34.84 -57.65
C PHE A 21 8.78 33.97 -56.74
N ALA A 22 8.37 33.77 -55.49
CA ALA A 22 8.91 32.71 -54.64
C ALA A 22 7.94 31.52 -54.71
N GLY A 23 8.40 30.43 -55.33
CA GLY A 23 7.66 29.18 -55.42
C GLY A 23 7.39 28.60 -54.03
N MET A 24 6.12 28.59 -53.63
CA MET A 24 5.66 27.92 -52.43
C MET A 24 5.55 26.41 -52.75
N LEU A 25 6.59 25.65 -52.41
CA LEU A 25 6.50 24.19 -52.34
C LEU A 25 5.62 23.83 -51.15
N LEU A 26 4.36 23.47 -51.43
CA LEU A 26 3.46 22.80 -50.50
C LEU A 26 4.01 21.40 -50.23
N SER A 27 4.92 21.28 -49.27
CA SER A 27 5.22 20.00 -48.64
C SER A 27 3.99 19.57 -47.85
N ILE A 28 3.19 18.67 -48.43
CA ILE A 28 2.13 17.94 -47.73
C ILE A 28 2.83 17.03 -46.71
N GLY A 29 3.17 17.59 -45.55
CA GLY A 29 3.65 16.84 -44.41
C GLY A 29 2.50 16.01 -43.86
N CYS A 30 2.54 14.70 -44.13
CA CYS A 30 1.68 13.74 -43.46
C CYS A 30 2.06 13.75 -41.98
N ALA A 31 1.34 14.53 -41.17
CA ALA A 31 1.52 14.49 -39.73
C ALA A 31 1.15 13.09 -39.24
N PRO A 32 2.02 12.38 -38.49
CA PRO A 32 1.65 11.11 -37.92
C PRO A 32 0.45 11.35 -37.00
N THR A 33 -0.69 10.77 -37.36
CA THR A 33 -1.87 10.67 -36.49
C THR A 33 -1.42 9.97 -35.21
N ARG A 34 -1.27 10.73 -34.13
CA ARG A 34 -1.16 10.17 -32.79
C ARG A 34 -2.48 9.46 -32.51
N THR A 35 -2.48 8.14 -32.58
CA THR A 35 -3.55 7.32 -32.03
C THR A 35 -3.73 7.75 -30.58
N PRO A 36 -4.94 8.13 -30.13
CA PRO A 36 -5.17 8.34 -28.72
C PRO A 36 -4.85 7.02 -28.02
N GLN A 37 -3.75 7.00 -27.26
CA GLN A 37 -3.47 5.91 -26.34
C GLN A 37 -4.63 5.91 -25.35
N ALA A 38 -5.50 4.91 -25.45
CA ALA A 38 -6.54 4.69 -24.47
C ALA A 38 -5.86 4.69 -23.10
N ALA A 39 -6.22 5.63 -22.23
CA ALA A 39 -5.82 5.56 -20.84
C ALA A 39 -6.28 4.19 -20.33
N GLN A 40 -5.34 3.28 -20.06
CA GLN A 40 -5.67 2.06 -19.34
C GLN A 40 -6.31 2.53 -18.04
N SER A 41 -7.60 2.23 -17.84
CA SER A 41 -8.21 2.40 -16.54
C SER A 41 -7.38 1.58 -15.56
N GLN A 42 -6.68 2.25 -14.66
CA GLN A 42 -5.87 1.58 -13.64
C GLN A 42 -6.80 0.65 -12.85
N ASN A 43 -6.63 -0.67 -12.99
CA ASN A 43 -7.49 -1.63 -12.32
C ASN A 43 -7.34 -1.43 -10.80
N LEU A 44 -8.46 -1.18 -10.13
CA LEU A 44 -8.51 -1.07 -8.68
C LEU A 44 -7.94 -2.34 -8.06
N THR A 45 -6.95 -2.20 -7.17
CA THR A 45 -6.41 -3.32 -6.40
C THR A 45 -6.87 -3.23 -4.95
N ARG A 46 -7.60 -4.24 -4.48
CA ARG A 46 -8.03 -4.35 -3.08
C ARG A 46 -6.94 -4.96 -2.23
N ILE A 47 -6.53 -4.25 -1.18
CA ILE A 47 -5.50 -4.69 -0.24
C ILE A 47 -6.16 -4.83 1.14
N MET A 48 -6.10 -6.00 1.75
CA MET A 48 -6.61 -6.22 3.11
C MET A 48 -5.44 -6.30 4.12
N PRO A 49 -5.28 -5.30 5.01
CA PRO A 49 -4.36 -5.39 6.13
C PRO A 49 -4.94 -6.31 7.21
N ILE A 50 -4.37 -7.51 7.38
CA ILE A 50 -4.71 -8.48 8.41
C ILE A 50 -3.66 -8.40 9.52
N GLY A 51 -4.09 -8.29 10.77
CA GLY A 51 -3.14 -8.36 11.88
C GLY A 51 -3.73 -8.22 13.25
N ASP A 52 -2.85 -7.97 14.20
CA ASP A 52 -3.17 -7.73 15.59
C ASP A 52 -3.24 -6.21 15.91
N SER A 53 -2.88 -5.83 17.14
CA SER A 53 -2.76 -4.45 17.60
C SER A 53 -1.76 -3.63 16.80
N ILE A 54 -0.75 -4.24 16.17
CA ILE A 54 0.23 -3.54 15.33
C ILE A 54 -0.43 -3.05 14.02
N THR A 55 -1.43 -3.77 13.52
CA THR A 55 -2.25 -3.35 12.37
C THR A 55 -3.39 -2.43 12.80
N GLN A 56 -4.08 -2.74 13.90
CA GLN A 56 -5.20 -1.94 14.38
C GLN A 56 -4.77 -0.55 14.88
N ALA A 57 -3.69 -0.49 15.67
CA ALA A 57 -3.26 0.66 16.49
C ALA A 57 -4.30 1.12 17.52
N ASP A 58 -3.90 2.01 18.44
CA ASP A 58 -4.78 2.63 19.43
C ASP A 58 -5.27 3.99 18.91
N SER A 59 -6.21 4.63 19.60
CA SER A 59 -6.76 5.93 19.17
C SER A 59 -5.77 7.11 19.25
N ASN A 60 -4.52 6.89 19.68
CA ASN A 60 -3.46 7.91 19.70
C ASN A 60 -2.50 7.79 18.49
N HIS A 61 -2.55 6.69 17.75
CA HIS A 61 -1.62 6.40 16.65
C HIS A 61 -2.40 6.03 15.37
N ASN A 62 -1.86 6.33 14.20
CA ASN A 62 -2.61 6.16 12.95
C ASN A 62 -2.55 4.76 12.34
N SER A 63 -1.71 3.87 12.88
CA SER A 63 -1.23 2.64 12.24
C SER A 63 -0.30 2.93 11.05
N TYR A 64 0.57 1.96 10.73
CA TYR A 64 1.37 1.97 9.50
C TYR A 64 0.51 2.10 8.24
N ARG A 65 -0.79 1.78 8.33
CA ARG A 65 -1.77 1.90 7.25
C ARG A 65 -1.79 3.31 6.67
N ARG A 66 -1.73 4.37 7.49
CA ARG A 66 -1.74 5.76 7.02
C ARG A 66 -0.52 6.12 6.16
N PRO A 67 0.74 6.01 6.64
CA PRO A 67 1.90 6.30 5.81
C PRO A 67 2.03 5.35 4.60
N LEU A 68 1.51 4.12 4.68
CA LEU A 68 1.46 3.21 3.54
C LEU A 68 0.48 3.71 2.46
N TRP A 69 -0.74 4.09 2.86
CA TRP A 69 -1.76 4.65 1.96
C TRP A 69 -1.22 5.87 1.22
N ILE A 70 -0.63 6.82 1.96
CA ILE A 70 -0.05 8.04 1.37
C ILE A 70 1.01 7.69 0.32
N GLN A 71 1.91 6.74 0.61
CA GLN A 71 2.94 6.30 -0.34
C GLN A 71 2.33 5.67 -1.60
N LEU A 72 1.30 4.82 -1.44
CA LEU A 72 0.61 4.19 -2.57
C LEU A 72 -0.06 5.23 -3.47
N ARG A 73 -0.79 6.19 -2.88
CA ARG A 73 -1.45 7.27 -3.61
C ARG A 73 -0.47 8.21 -4.31
N GLN A 74 0.62 8.59 -3.62
CA GLN A 74 1.67 9.44 -4.20
C GLN A 74 2.41 8.75 -5.35
N ALA A 75 2.53 7.43 -5.30
CA ALA A 75 3.12 6.63 -6.38
C ALA A 75 2.16 6.33 -7.55
N GLY A 76 0.92 6.82 -7.50
CA GLY A 76 -0.07 6.68 -8.58
C GLY A 76 -0.90 5.39 -8.55
N TYR A 77 -0.74 4.53 -7.54
CA TYR A 77 -1.49 3.29 -7.47
C TYR A 77 -2.98 3.53 -7.19
N ASN A 78 -3.84 2.86 -7.96
CA ASN A 78 -5.28 2.80 -7.71
C ASN A 78 -5.61 1.65 -6.76
N VAL A 79 -5.60 1.92 -5.46
CA VAL A 79 -5.81 0.93 -4.39
C VAL A 79 -7.02 1.28 -3.53
N ASP A 80 -7.58 0.24 -2.92
CA ASP A 80 -8.68 0.25 -1.94
C ASP A 80 -8.22 -0.58 -0.74
N PHE A 81 -8.18 -0.02 0.47
CA PHE A 81 -8.03 -0.86 1.64
C PHE A 81 -9.38 -1.50 1.94
N VAL A 82 -9.38 -2.78 2.29
CA VAL A 82 -10.64 -3.50 2.53
C VAL A 82 -10.56 -4.31 3.82
N GLY A 83 -11.70 -4.45 4.47
CA GLY A 83 -11.85 -5.13 5.74
C GLY A 83 -13.17 -4.74 6.40
N SER A 84 -13.57 -5.50 7.40
CA SER A 84 -14.80 -5.24 8.16
C SER A 84 -14.60 -4.22 9.29
N ASN A 85 -13.36 -3.95 9.69
CA ASN A 85 -13.04 -3.01 10.76
C ASN A 85 -12.54 -1.68 10.19
N ARG A 86 -12.91 -0.58 10.84
CA ARG A 86 -12.47 0.79 10.55
C ARG A 86 -11.92 1.51 11.78
N GLU A 87 -12.10 0.91 12.96
CA GLU A 87 -11.81 1.54 14.24
C GLU A 87 -10.47 1.06 14.79
N HIS A 88 -9.79 1.99 15.45
CA HIS A 88 -8.64 1.71 16.28
C HIS A 88 -9.11 1.16 17.63
N PHE A 89 -8.18 0.61 18.41
CA PHE A 89 -8.50 0.23 19.77
C PHE A 89 -8.83 1.48 20.59
N GLN A 90 -9.95 1.47 21.31
CA GLN A 90 -10.43 2.58 22.14
C GLN A 90 -10.78 3.88 21.37
N GLY A 91 -11.18 3.77 20.10
CA GLY A 91 -11.76 4.88 19.35
C GLY A 91 -11.33 4.90 17.90
N SER A 92 -11.53 6.03 17.23
CA SER A 92 -11.14 6.21 15.84
C SER A 92 -9.67 6.63 15.71
N ALA A 93 -9.11 6.46 14.51
CA ALA A 93 -7.77 6.96 14.19
C ALA A 93 -7.67 8.47 14.45
N PRO A 94 -6.48 8.99 14.84
CA PRO A 94 -6.26 10.43 14.98
C PRO A 94 -6.55 11.25 13.70
N LEU A 95 -6.28 10.68 12.52
CA LEU A 95 -6.46 11.32 11.22
C LEU A 95 -7.31 10.46 10.29
N SER A 96 -8.06 11.10 9.40
CA SER A 96 -8.98 10.45 8.45
C SER A 96 -8.61 10.68 6.98
N ASP A 97 -7.38 11.12 6.70
CA ASP A 97 -6.85 11.39 5.35
C ASP A 97 -6.33 10.13 4.63
N PHE A 98 -6.71 8.94 5.12
CA PHE A 98 -6.37 7.66 4.54
C PHE A 98 -7.58 6.72 4.57
N ASP A 99 -7.53 5.68 3.75
CA ASP A 99 -8.52 4.62 3.82
C ASP A 99 -8.33 3.80 5.11
N GLN A 100 -9.37 3.76 5.93
CA GLN A 100 -9.29 3.22 7.28
C GLN A 100 -9.68 1.75 7.36
N ASP A 101 -10.14 1.11 6.28
CA ASP A 101 -10.58 -0.29 6.32
C ASP A 101 -9.41 -1.26 6.61
N HIS A 102 -9.66 -2.25 7.47
CA HIS A 102 -8.69 -3.28 7.85
C HIS A 102 -9.32 -4.51 8.53
N GLU A 103 -8.50 -5.54 8.74
CA GLU A 103 -8.77 -6.72 9.59
C GLU A 103 -7.70 -6.83 10.68
N GLY A 104 -7.52 -5.72 11.41
CA GLY A 104 -6.64 -5.63 12.57
C GLY A 104 -7.44 -5.78 13.86
N HIS A 105 -7.02 -6.69 14.73
CA HIS A 105 -7.76 -7.04 15.95
C HIS A 105 -6.82 -7.10 17.16
N TRP A 106 -6.94 -6.11 18.05
CA TRP A 106 -6.05 -5.92 19.19
C TRP A 106 -6.04 -7.14 20.10
N GLY A 107 -4.85 -7.68 20.37
CA GLY A 107 -4.64 -8.82 21.26
C GLY A 107 -4.93 -10.20 20.62
N TRP A 108 -5.36 -10.27 19.37
CA TRP A 108 -5.69 -11.54 18.73
C TRP A 108 -4.45 -12.29 18.25
N ARG A 109 -4.48 -13.62 18.41
CA ARG A 109 -3.51 -14.57 17.84
C ARG A 109 -3.93 -15.04 16.45
N VAL A 110 -3.08 -15.84 15.82
CA VAL A 110 -3.37 -16.40 14.48
C VAL A 110 -4.61 -17.30 14.49
N ASP A 111 -4.78 -18.17 15.48
CA ASP A 111 -5.95 -19.06 15.58
C ASP A 111 -7.28 -18.31 15.68
N GLU A 112 -7.30 -17.13 16.31
CA GLU A 112 -8.50 -16.30 16.45
C GLU A 112 -8.88 -15.64 15.12
N ILE A 113 -7.90 -15.12 14.39
CA ILE A 113 -8.09 -14.61 13.03
C ILE A 113 -8.54 -15.73 12.08
N LEU A 114 -7.93 -16.91 12.18
CA LEU A 114 -8.22 -18.06 11.32
C LEU A 114 -9.70 -18.49 11.40
N LYS A 115 -10.34 -18.35 12.57
CA LYS A 115 -11.77 -18.65 12.76
C LYS A 115 -12.69 -17.73 11.97
N GLN A 116 -12.24 -16.51 11.63
CA GLN A 116 -13.07 -15.48 10.99
C GLN A 116 -12.73 -15.24 9.52
N ILE A 117 -11.48 -15.50 9.13
CA ILE A 117 -10.91 -15.02 7.86
C ILE A 117 -11.71 -15.44 6.62
N ASP A 118 -12.27 -16.65 6.58
CA ASP A 118 -13.07 -17.13 5.43
C ASP A 118 -14.26 -16.20 5.13
N ALA A 119 -14.96 -15.74 6.16
CA ALA A 119 -16.08 -14.82 6.02
C ALA A 119 -15.62 -13.43 5.54
N TRP A 120 -14.56 -12.90 6.13
CA TRP A 120 -14.03 -11.57 5.78
C TRP A 120 -13.55 -11.49 4.34
N VAL A 121 -12.83 -12.50 3.85
CA VAL A 121 -12.29 -12.47 2.48
C VAL A 121 -13.34 -12.80 1.41
N ARG A 122 -14.40 -13.56 1.74
CA ARG A 122 -15.55 -13.73 0.83
C ARG A 122 -16.32 -12.43 0.63
N THR A 123 -16.46 -11.64 1.68
CA THR A 123 -17.14 -10.34 1.63
C THR A 123 -16.30 -9.30 0.90
N SER A 124 -15.04 -9.14 1.32
CA SER A 124 -14.19 -8.05 0.87
C SER A 124 -13.46 -8.33 -0.46
N GLN A 125 -13.33 -9.61 -0.83
CA GLN A 125 -12.67 -10.09 -2.06
C GLN A 125 -11.33 -9.38 -2.35
N PRO A 126 -10.34 -9.46 -1.44
CA PRO A 126 -9.05 -8.82 -1.66
C PRO A 126 -8.29 -9.45 -2.83
N ASP A 127 -7.43 -8.65 -3.47
CA ASP A 127 -6.44 -9.09 -4.45
C ASP A 127 -5.09 -9.38 -3.79
N ILE A 128 -4.79 -8.61 -2.73
CA ILE A 128 -3.57 -8.70 -1.94
C ILE A 128 -3.94 -8.68 -0.45
N VAL A 129 -3.25 -9.46 0.36
CA VAL A 129 -3.33 -9.35 1.82
C VAL A 129 -1.95 -9.04 2.41
N LEU A 130 -1.94 -8.20 3.46
CA LEU A 130 -0.77 -7.95 4.30
C LEU A 130 -1.02 -8.67 5.62
N ILE A 131 -0.17 -9.61 6.02
CA ILE A 131 -0.36 -10.40 7.23
C ILE A 131 0.73 -10.02 8.23
N HIS A 132 0.36 -9.38 9.33
CA HIS A 132 1.26 -9.12 10.47
C HIS A 132 0.66 -9.73 11.74
N LEU A 133 0.99 -10.99 12.00
CA LEU A 133 0.49 -11.79 13.13
C LEU A 133 1.63 -12.61 13.75
N GLY A 134 1.41 -13.10 14.97
CA GLY A 134 2.35 -13.94 15.71
C GLY A 134 2.99 -13.25 16.93
N SER A 135 2.85 -11.93 17.06
CA SER A 135 3.35 -11.19 18.24
C SER A 135 2.59 -11.60 19.50
N ASN A 136 1.26 -11.67 19.41
CA ASN A 136 0.42 -12.12 20.52
C ASN A 136 0.62 -13.59 20.86
N ASP A 137 0.87 -14.44 19.87
CA ASP A 137 1.18 -15.84 20.10
C ASP A 137 2.40 -16.01 21.03
N ILE A 138 3.46 -15.26 20.75
CA ILE A 138 4.66 -15.22 21.60
C ILE A 138 4.31 -14.67 22.99
N VAL A 139 3.69 -13.48 23.05
CA VAL A 139 3.41 -12.78 24.32
C VAL A 139 2.45 -13.59 25.22
N GLN A 140 1.55 -14.35 24.64
CA GLN A 140 0.55 -15.17 25.35
C GLN A 140 1.02 -16.62 25.57
N GLY A 141 2.24 -16.98 25.16
CA GLY A 141 2.86 -18.27 25.45
C GLY A 141 2.41 -19.43 24.55
N GLN A 142 1.86 -19.14 23.36
CA GLN A 142 1.57 -20.16 22.35
C GLN A 142 2.88 -20.69 21.73
N SER A 143 2.89 -21.96 21.35
CA SER A 143 4.07 -22.57 20.72
C SER A 143 4.26 -22.04 19.30
N LEU A 144 5.52 -21.82 18.92
CA LEU A 144 5.87 -21.38 17.56
C LEU A 144 5.42 -22.38 16.50
N GLU A 145 5.37 -23.67 16.85
CA GLU A 145 4.86 -24.73 15.98
C GLU A 145 3.37 -24.53 15.67
N SER A 146 2.53 -24.28 16.69
CA SER A 146 1.10 -24.01 16.50
C SER A 146 0.89 -22.77 15.66
N THR A 147 1.60 -21.67 15.99
CA THR A 147 1.50 -20.41 15.26
C THR A 147 1.84 -20.56 13.78
N ILE A 148 2.89 -21.33 13.44
CA ILE A 148 3.28 -21.55 12.04
C ILE A 148 2.28 -22.44 11.31
N GLU A 149 1.74 -23.46 11.97
CA GLU A 149 0.69 -24.30 11.38
C GLU A 149 -0.60 -23.51 11.14
N GLU A 150 -0.98 -22.63 12.07
CA GLU A 150 -2.13 -21.74 11.90
C GLU A 150 -1.90 -20.72 10.79
N LEU A 151 -0.69 -20.16 10.65
CA LEU A 151 -0.35 -19.30 9.50
C LEU A 151 -0.43 -20.08 8.18
N ARG A 152 -0.03 -21.35 8.17
CA ARG A 152 -0.19 -22.23 7.00
C ARG A 152 -1.67 -22.43 6.66
N GLN A 153 -2.51 -22.68 7.65
CA GLN A 153 -3.96 -22.84 7.47
C GLN A 153 -4.62 -21.53 7.02
N LEU A 154 -4.14 -20.38 7.50
CA LEU A 154 -4.56 -19.06 7.06
C LEU A 154 -4.29 -18.89 5.55
N ILE A 155 -3.06 -19.15 5.09
CA ILE A 155 -2.69 -19.12 3.66
C ILE A 155 -3.60 -20.06 2.83
N GLN A 156 -3.84 -21.27 3.31
CA GLN A 156 -4.70 -22.23 2.62
C GLN A 156 -6.15 -21.74 2.51
N THR A 157 -6.70 -21.17 3.58
CA THR A 157 -8.07 -20.63 3.61
C THR A 157 -8.22 -19.48 2.64
N LEU A 158 -7.26 -18.54 2.67
CA LEU A 158 -7.18 -17.42 1.75
C LEU A 158 -7.19 -17.87 0.28
N ARG A 159 -6.37 -18.88 -0.06
CA ARG A 159 -6.29 -19.45 -1.41
C ARG A 159 -7.55 -20.20 -1.84
N LYS A 160 -8.26 -20.85 -0.91
CA LYS A 160 -9.53 -21.51 -1.22
C LYS A 160 -10.58 -20.51 -1.72
N VAL A 161 -10.53 -19.27 -1.23
CA VAL A 161 -11.45 -18.21 -1.67
C VAL A 161 -10.97 -17.53 -2.95
N ASN A 162 -9.69 -17.19 -3.04
CA ASN A 162 -9.07 -16.62 -4.24
C ASN A 162 -7.76 -17.35 -4.57
N PRO A 163 -7.76 -18.28 -5.55
CA PRO A 163 -6.57 -19.02 -5.95
C PRO A 163 -5.44 -18.17 -6.55
N ARG A 164 -5.69 -16.88 -6.82
CA ARG A 164 -4.71 -15.91 -7.32
C ARG A 164 -4.33 -14.82 -6.30
N LEU A 165 -4.78 -14.98 -5.05
CA LEU A 165 -4.50 -14.00 -4.00
C LEU A 165 -2.99 -13.89 -3.78
N LYS A 166 -2.48 -12.67 -3.67
CA LYS A 166 -1.07 -12.39 -3.34
C LYS A 166 -0.97 -12.12 -1.84
N MET A 167 0.00 -12.75 -1.19
CA MET A 167 0.15 -12.68 0.26
C MET A 167 1.52 -12.13 0.61
N LEU A 168 1.56 -11.03 1.37
CA LEU A 168 2.80 -10.52 1.95
C LEU A 168 2.72 -10.76 3.46
N ILE A 169 3.63 -11.57 4.00
CA ILE A 169 3.63 -12.00 5.42
C ILE A 169 4.81 -11.36 6.12
N ALA A 170 4.56 -10.66 7.23
CA ALA A 170 5.62 -10.02 7.98
C ALA A 170 6.46 -11.06 8.71
N GLU A 171 7.79 -10.98 8.57
CA GLU A 171 8.64 -11.25 9.72
C GLU A 171 8.31 -10.18 10.75
N THR A 172 7.78 -10.56 11.92
CA THR A 172 7.24 -9.63 12.90
C THR A 172 8.30 -8.66 13.43
N ILE A 173 7.87 -7.46 13.81
CA ILE A 173 8.71 -6.55 14.60
C ILE A 173 9.06 -7.19 15.96
N PRO A 174 10.14 -6.75 16.63
CA PRO A 174 10.43 -7.22 17.98
C PRO A 174 9.31 -6.86 18.97
N CYS A 175 8.68 -7.87 19.55
CA CYS A 175 7.72 -7.76 20.65
C CYS A 175 7.71 -9.10 21.42
N GLY A 176 7.89 -9.07 22.74
CA GLY A 176 8.09 -10.27 23.55
C GLY A 176 9.54 -10.74 23.59
N GLU A 177 9.76 -12.04 23.77
CA GLU A 177 11.10 -12.63 23.91
C GLU A 177 11.84 -12.67 22.56
N GLU A 178 13.00 -12.03 22.47
CA GLU A 178 13.70 -11.79 21.20
C GLU A 178 14.12 -13.09 20.49
N ALA A 179 14.57 -14.11 21.22
CA ALA A 179 14.98 -15.38 20.61
C ALA A 179 13.78 -16.10 19.97
N GLN A 180 12.61 -16.07 20.60
CA GLN A 180 11.36 -16.57 20.05
C GLN A 180 10.91 -15.77 18.83
N VAL A 181 10.97 -14.43 18.86
CA VAL A 181 10.64 -13.60 17.69
C VAL A 181 11.56 -13.93 16.52
N ARG A 182 12.87 -14.03 16.76
CA ARG A 182 13.84 -14.40 15.70
C ARG A 182 13.59 -15.81 15.17
N GLN A 183 13.21 -16.76 16.03
CA GLN A 183 12.88 -18.11 15.61
C GLN A 183 11.59 -18.13 14.79
N LEU A 184 10.54 -17.44 15.23
CA LEU A 184 9.30 -17.30 14.48
C LEU A 184 9.56 -16.69 13.09
N ASN A 185 10.34 -15.62 13.02
CA ASN A 185 10.66 -14.96 11.75
C ASN A 185 11.41 -15.88 10.77
N ARG A 186 12.34 -16.71 11.26
CA ARG A 186 12.96 -17.76 10.42
C ARG A 186 11.92 -18.76 9.90
N LEU A 187 10.99 -19.19 10.74
CA LEU A 187 9.93 -20.12 10.35
C LEU A 187 8.94 -19.49 9.37
N ILE A 188 8.62 -18.20 9.50
CA ILE A 188 7.79 -17.45 8.56
C ILE A 188 8.45 -17.37 7.18
N VAL A 189 9.76 -17.10 7.13
CA VAL A 189 10.51 -17.10 5.86
C VAL A 189 10.44 -18.48 5.19
N ASN A 190 10.64 -19.56 5.95
CA ASN A 190 10.52 -20.93 5.42
C ASN A 190 9.09 -21.23 4.95
N LEU A 191 8.07 -20.89 5.74
CA LEU A 191 6.66 -21.07 5.38
C LEU A 191 6.32 -20.33 4.08
N ALA A 192 6.77 -19.09 3.93
CA ALA A 192 6.55 -18.32 2.72
C ALA A 192 7.20 -19.00 1.51
N GLN A 193 8.44 -19.48 1.63
CA GLN A 193 9.12 -20.21 0.55
C GLN A 193 8.40 -21.51 0.18
N GLU A 194 8.02 -22.31 1.17
CA GLU A 194 7.33 -23.59 0.97
C GLU A 194 5.97 -23.43 0.33
N THR A 195 5.26 -22.36 0.66
CA THR A 195 3.89 -22.14 0.19
C THR A 195 3.82 -21.28 -1.07
N ASN A 196 4.88 -20.58 -1.48
CA ASN A 196 4.87 -19.69 -2.64
C ASN A 196 4.58 -20.43 -3.96
N THR A 197 3.71 -19.86 -4.80
CA THR A 197 3.46 -20.32 -6.17
C THR A 197 3.46 -19.14 -7.15
N GLN A 198 3.55 -19.41 -8.46
CA GLN A 198 3.50 -18.36 -9.46
C GLN A 198 2.13 -17.67 -9.51
N GLU A 199 1.05 -18.43 -9.35
CA GLU A 199 -0.33 -17.95 -9.44
C GLU A 199 -0.78 -17.22 -8.17
N SER A 200 -0.26 -17.61 -7.01
CA SER A 200 -0.57 -17.03 -5.70
C SER A 200 0.72 -16.82 -4.90
N PRO A 201 1.49 -15.76 -5.19
CA PRO A 201 2.75 -15.50 -4.51
C PRO A 201 2.59 -15.33 -3.00
N VAL A 202 3.53 -15.87 -2.23
CA VAL A 202 3.67 -15.65 -0.78
C VAL A 202 5.08 -15.12 -0.53
N ILE A 203 5.17 -13.90 -0.01
CA ILE A 203 6.44 -13.18 0.16
C ILE A 203 6.59 -12.82 1.64
N ALA A 204 7.66 -13.30 2.26
CA ALA A 204 8.06 -12.84 3.58
C ALA A 204 8.64 -11.41 3.49
N VAL A 205 8.20 -10.52 4.38
CA VAL A 205 8.59 -9.11 4.43
C VAL A 205 9.26 -8.82 5.76
N ASN A 206 10.53 -8.47 5.71
CA ASN A 206 11.35 -8.21 6.89
C ASN A 206 10.93 -6.91 7.60
N GLN A 207 10.07 -7.00 8.62
CA GLN A 207 9.74 -5.87 9.50
C GLN A 207 10.68 -5.80 10.72
N PHE A 208 11.38 -6.88 11.04
CA PHE A 208 12.27 -6.98 12.19
C PHE A 208 13.54 -6.12 12.06
N SER A 209 14.21 -6.17 10.91
CA SER A 209 15.59 -5.67 10.78
C SER A 209 15.65 -4.14 10.74
N GLY A 210 16.36 -3.56 11.72
CA GLY A 210 16.48 -2.12 11.90
C GLY A 210 15.31 -1.48 12.66
N PHE A 211 14.40 -2.30 13.20
CA PHE A 211 13.35 -1.87 14.12
C PHE A 211 13.89 -1.86 15.56
N ASN A 212 13.72 -0.75 16.27
CA ASN A 212 14.18 -0.55 17.64
C ASN A 212 12.98 -0.56 18.60
N PRO A 213 12.77 -1.67 19.33
CA PRO A 213 11.61 -1.82 20.18
C PRO A 213 11.67 -0.98 21.46
N ALA A 214 12.79 -0.32 21.77
CA ALA A 214 12.88 0.49 22.97
C ALA A 214 11.83 1.62 22.94
N MET A 215 11.14 1.81 24.06
CA MET A 215 10.13 2.84 24.24
C MET A 215 10.66 4.22 23.82
N GLY A 216 9.89 4.93 22.99
CA GLY A 216 10.26 6.23 22.42
C GLY A 216 11.25 6.17 21.25
N LYS A 217 11.66 4.97 20.80
CA LYS A 217 12.38 4.78 19.54
C LYS A 217 11.38 4.48 18.42
N ASP A 218 11.11 3.22 18.13
CA ASP A 218 10.08 2.86 17.14
C ASP A 218 8.78 2.38 17.78
N THR A 219 8.73 2.24 19.11
CA THR A 219 7.52 1.86 19.86
C THR A 219 7.16 2.92 20.90
N HIS A 220 5.92 2.89 21.38
CA HIS A 220 5.48 3.70 22.52
C HIS A 220 5.44 2.93 23.86
N ASP A 221 5.59 1.59 23.83
CA ASP A 221 5.50 0.77 25.05
C ASP A 221 6.42 -0.47 25.06
N GLY A 222 7.28 -0.64 24.07
CA GLY A 222 8.10 -1.85 23.93
C GLY A 222 7.62 -2.83 22.85
N CYS A 223 6.39 -2.69 22.36
CA CYS A 223 5.81 -3.59 21.37
C CYS A 223 5.06 -2.84 20.25
N HIS A 224 4.21 -1.88 20.62
CA HIS A 224 3.33 -1.20 19.69
C HIS A 224 4.03 -0.01 19.03
N PRO A 225 3.98 0.12 17.68
CA PRO A 225 4.67 1.17 16.97
C PRO A 225 4.24 2.58 17.39
N ASN A 226 5.19 3.51 17.42
CA ASN A 226 4.90 4.95 17.34
C ASN A 226 5.03 5.41 15.87
N GLU A 227 4.89 6.72 15.60
CA GLU A 227 5.00 7.26 14.23
C GLU A 227 6.28 6.84 13.48
N SER A 228 7.43 6.75 14.18
CA SER A 228 8.69 6.28 13.58
C SER A 228 8.60 4.80 13.17
N GLY A 229 8.09 3.95 14.05
CA GLY A 229 7.91 2.53 13.77
C GLY A 229 6.89 2.27 12.67
N GLU A 230 5.75 2.96 12.71
CA GLU A 230 4.70 2.90 11.68
C GLU A 230 5.27 3.24 10.30
N LYS A 231 6.09 4.29 10.21
CA LYS A 231 6.75 4.68 8.96
C LYS A 231 7.74 3.61 8.47
N LYS A 232 8.51 2.97 9.35
CA LYS A 232 9.41 1.87 8.96
C LYS A 232 8.63 0.68 8.41
N ILE A 233 7.57 0.28 9.10
CA ILE A 233 6.70 -0.82 8.67
C ILE A 233 6.06 -0.52 7.31
N ALA A 234 5.52 0.69 7.15
CA ALA A 234 4.94 1.14 5.89
C ALA A 234 5.94 1.14 4.73
N ASN A 235 7.18 1.58 4.95
CA ASN A 235 8.20 1.60 3.91
C ASN A 235 8.55 0.18 3.42
N ARG A 236 8.62 -0.80 4.34
CA ARG A 236 8.88 -2.21 3.99
C ARG A 236 7.70 -2.82 3.24
N TRP A 237 6.47 -2.56 3.70
CA TRP A 237 5.28 -2.98 2.97
C TRP A 237 5.20 -2.37 1.58
N PHE A 238 5.43 -1.06 1.46
CA PHE A 238 5.42 -0.37 0.18
C PHE A 238 6.46 -0.95 -0.78
N ALA A 239 7.68 -1.19 -0.31
CA ALA A 239 8.73 -1.83 -1.12
C ALA A 239 8.31 -3.21 -1.63
N ALA A 240 7.70 -4.04 -0.78
CA ALA A 240 7.20 -5.36 -1.15
C ALA A 240 5.98 -5.27 -2.09
N LEU A 241 5.02 -4.39 -1.83
CA LEU A 241 3.83 -4.19 -2.65
C LEU A 241 4.17 -3.82 -4.10
N LYS A 242 5.22 -3.00 -4.31
CA LYS A 242 5.67 -2.64 -5.68
C LYS A 242 6.08 -3.84 -6.53
N THR A 243 6.41 -4.99 -5.94
CA THR A 243 6.78 -6.20 -6.70
C THR A 243 5.56 -6.99 -7.18
N VAL A 244 4.38 -6.74 -6.59
CA VAL A 244 3.15 -7.47 -6.83
C VAL A 244 2.01 -6.61 -7.38
N LEU A 245 2.07 -5.29 -7.22
CA LEU A 245 1.11 -4.35 -7.78
C LEU A 245 1.29 -4.21 -9.30
N PRO A 246 0.19 -4.04 -10.08
CA PRO A 246 0.30 -3.62 -11.47
C PRO A 246 1.00 -2.26 -11.56
N SER A 247 1.66 -1.97 -12.68
CA SER A 247 2.30 -0.66 -12.88
C SER A 247 1.28 0.48 -12.73
N PRO A 248 1.65 1.57 -12.02
CA PRO A 248 0.76 2.71 -11.76
C PRO A 248 0.47 3.56 -13.01
#